data_AF-G0QWG9-F1
#
_entry.id   AF-G0QWG9-F1
#
_cell.length_a   1.000
_cell.length_b   1.000
_cell.length_c   1.000
_cell.angle_alpha   90.00
_cell.angle_beta   90.00
_cell.angle_gamma   90.00
#
_symmetry.space_group_name_H-M   'P 1'
#
loop_
_entity.id
_entity.type
_entity.pdbx_description
1 polymer ?
#
loop_
_entity_poly.entity_id
_entity_poly.type
_entity_poly.pdbx_seq_one_letter_code
_entity_poly.pdbx_strand_id
1 'polypeptide(L)'
;MFPKNHKLWTLQCEGVEIPSSAVTIGVANSDLNIYVIIKNKPQDGDLANACVCAHNSYHLRPSFGRIQFNIGLVGVNDDNESFENDLETTVHEIIHILGFSGFQMPFWINPQTGQYYGQYGLSQITKIVIYRSLPTTLVMTKNILQTARKYYACPTMEGMQLENEGGSGSLGSHWEQLIVQNEMMMASRAITDAQLSVLTIALLRDTGYYTEVNENMADNLYWGKGKGCQFVILGCHSGLKFHEFPQQMKIQCSFENDGYGFPETTPFLDKCLMKSIYGNNLCTSYKNNFINQDSDAKLEYYGTNSKCFTSTGSNGVKFINDIQKRCHMFKCSPDKRSITIYFPQIKSQIICTNEGALMSIHPQNDRFGKIVCPSSFLQFCDYVPMCPKHCSTTGVCVRGVCLCLPGWGGVDCSVKCHQVVSDKTCVKQCPGNQVISPDRSCQNQCPNGYFRHGPKCFQCHPSCKRCKGGTANDCTFCQFLTQLNQYGQCAKGYSL
;
A
#
# COMPACT_ATOMS: atom_id res chain seq x y z
N MET A 1 30.46 3.71 2.74
CA MET A 1 31.56 3.93 3.70
C MET A 1 30.95 4.41 5.01
N PHE A 2 31.31 3.79 6.14
CA PHE A 2 30.95 4.32 7.45
C PHE A 2 31.65 5.68 7.65
N PRO A 3 31.02 6.68 8.29
CA PRO A 3 31.61 8.00 8.44
C PRO A 3 32.92 7.94 9.23
N LYS A 4 33.95 8.66 8.78
CA LYS A 4 35.29 8.71 9.43
C LYS A 4 35.27 9.32 10.84
N ASN A 5 34.22 10.04 11.22
CA ASN A 5 34.04 10.61 12.56
C ASN A 5 33.28 9.64 13.48
N HIS A 6 34.05 8.77 14.14
CA HIS A 6 33.60 7.75 15.09
C HIS A 6 32.90 8.30 16.37
N LYS A 7 32.85 9.63 16.55
CA LYS A 7 32.21 10.27 17.72
C LYS A 7 30.67 10.29 17.69
N LEU A 8 30.06 10.14 16.51
CA LEU A 8 28.59 10.14 16.36
C LEU A 8 27.99 8.75 16.19
N TRP A 9 28.81 7.72 15.95
CA TRP A 9 28.34 6.40 15.51
C TRP A 9 29.09 5.30 16.24
N THR A 10 28.33 4.40 16.86
CA THR A 10 28.84 3.29 17.66
C THR A 10 29.05 2.05 16.80
N LEU A 11 30.07 1.23 17.14
CA LEU A 11 30.25 -0.10 16.53
C LEU A 11 29.12 -1.07 16.91
N GLN A 12 28.34 -0.72 17.92
CA GLN A 12 27.16 -1.43 18.37
C GLN A 12 25.91 -0.67 17.90
N CYS A 13 25.06 -1.32 17.10
CA CYS A 13 23.78 -0.79 16.65
C CYS A 13 22.66 -1.69 17.18
N GLU A 14 22.28 -1.50 18.46
CA GLU A 14 21.21 -2.24 19.16
C GLU A 14 21.26 -3.76 18.88
N GLY A 15 22.36 -4.40 19.26
CA GLY A 15 22.56 -5.84 19.09
C GLY A 15 23.22 -6.27 17.78
N VAL A 16 23.60 -5.32 16.92
CA VAL A 16 24.49 -5.58 15.77
C VAL A 16 25.89 -5.05 16.05
N GLU A 17 26.89 -5.92 15.98
CA GLU A 17 28.28 -5.52 15.93
C GLU A 17 28.70 -5.28 14.47
N ILE A 18 29.03 -4.03 14.15
CA ILE A 18 29.40 -3.63 12.79
C ILE A 18 30.85 -4.05 12.53
N PRO A 19 31.14 -4.83 11.47
CA PRO A 19 32.50 -5.29 11.18
C PRO A 19 33.47 -4.12 11.03
N SER A 20 34.64 -4.20 11.66
CA SER A 20 35.65 -3.12 11.60
C SER A 20 36.08 -2.79 10.17
N SER A 21 36.07 -3.76 9.25
CA SER A 21 36.34 -3.56 7.83
C SER A 21 35.28 -2.69 7.13
N ALA A 22 34.00 -2.82 7.51
CA ALA A 22 32.94 -1.95 6.99
C ALA A 22 33.12 -0.49 7.44
N VAL A 23 33.78 -0.28 8.59
CA VAL A 23 34.11 1.03 9.13
C VAL A 23 35.36 1.63 8.47
N THR A 24 36.44 0.86 8.39
CA THR A 24 37.74 1.36 7.92
C THR A 24 37.89 1.39 6.40
N ILE A 25 37.32 0.39 5.71
CA ILE A 25 37.40 0.23 4.25
C ILE A 25 36.07 0.63 3.60
N GLY A 26 34.95 0.15 4.16
CA GLY A 26 33.63 0.26 3.56
C GLY A 26 33.23 -0.98 2.76
N VAL A 27 31.97 -1.00 2.29
CA VAL A 27 31.42 -2.05 1.42
C VAL A 27 31.41 -1.54 -0.01
N ALA A 28 32.05 -2.27 -0.93
CA ALA A 28 32.13 -1.89 -2.34
C ALA A 28 30.79 -2.06 -3.06
N ASN A 29 30.50 -1.20 -4.04
CA ASN A 29 29.30 -1.26 -4.89
C ASN A 29 27.98 -1.34 -4.10
N SER A 30 27.91 -0.66 -2.95
CA SER A 30 26.76 -0.69 -2.05
C SER A 30 26.39 0.70 -1.57
N ASP A 31 25.11 1.04 -1.67
CA ASP A 31 24.54 2.31 -1.24
C ASP A 31 23.96 2.24 0.17
N LEU A 32 23.41 1.09 0.57
CA LEU A 32 22.78 0.85 1.86
C LEU A 32 23.03 -0.60 2.28
N ASN A 33 23.49 -0.79 3.51
CA ASN A 33 23.76 -2.11 4.08
C ASN A 33 22.81 -2.32 5.26
N ILE A 34 21.98 -3.36 5.17
CA ILE A 34 21.00 -3.68 6.21
C ILE A 34 21.43 -4.96 6.90
N TYR A 35 21.69 -4.88 8.20
CA TYR A 35 21.92 -6.06 9.03
C TYR A 35 20.59 -6.62 9.50
N VAL A 36 20.43 -7.94 9.36
CA VAL A 36 19.22 -8.64 9.81
C VAL A 36 19.57 -9.43 11.06
N ILE A 37 18.84 -9.18 12.13
CA ILE A 37 18.93 -9.98 13.36
C ILE A 37 17.54 -10.53 13.73
N ILE A 38 17.51 -11.47 14.67
CA ILE A 38 16.28 -12.10 15.10
C ILE A 38 16.15 -12.06 16.63
N LYS A 39 14.91 -12.00 17.09
CA LYS A 39 14.50 -12.31 18.47
C LYS A 39 13.39 -13.36 18.43
N ASN A 40 13.26 -14.15 19.49
CA ASN A 40 12.15 -15.09 19.66
C ASN A 40 11.39 -14.76 20.94
N LYS A 41 10.37 -13.89 20.82
CA LYS A 41 9.55 -13.43 21.94
C LYS A 41 8.08 -13.37 21.51
N PRO A 42 7.35 -14.50 21.51
CA PRO A 42 5.95 -14.55 21.09
C PRO A 42 5.01 -13.65 21.90
N GLN A 43 5.41 -13.26 23.11
CA GLN A 43 4.69 -12.34 23.98
C GLN A 43 4.89 -10.86 23.62
N ASP A 44 5.93 -10.52 22.85
CA ASP A 44 6.17 -9.16 22.36
C ASP A 44 5.32 -8.98 21.09
N GLY A 45 4.43 -8.00 21.07
CA GLY A 45 3.48 -7.80 19.97
C GLY A 45 4.07 -7.24 18.66
N ASP A 46 5.35 -6.83 18.64
CA ASP A 46 6.02 -6.35 17.44
C ASP A 46 6.50 -7.53 16.56
N LEU A 47 6.15 -7.46 15.27
CA LEU A 47 6.63 -8.39 14.24
C LEU A 47 8.10 -8.12 13.90
N ALA A 48 8.45 -6.84 13.80
CA ALA A 48 9.79 -6.38 13.52
C ALA A 48 10.01 -4.97 14.08
N ASN A 49 11.27 -4.55 14.10
CA ASN A 49 11.65 -3.15 14.28
C ASN A 49 12.93 -2.85 13.49
N ALA A 50 13.12 -1.60 13.12
CA ALA A 50 14.31 -1.15 12.43
C ALA A 50 14.85 0.19 12.94
N CYS A 51 16.14 0.40 12.68
CA CYS A 51 16.74 1.71 12.88
C CYS A 51 17.90 1.96 11.91
N VAL A 52 18.27 3.23 11.77
CA VAL A 52 19.48 3.64 11.06
C VAL A 52 20.68 3.52 12.00
N CYS A 53 21.71 2.82 11.55
CA CYS A 53 22.95 2.62 12.30
C CYS A 53 24.02 3.67 11.96
N ALA A 54 24.03 4.18 10.72
CA ALA A 54 24.95 5.24 10.31
C ALA A 54 24.54 5.96 9.03
N HIS A 55 24.87 7.26 8.98
CA HIS A 55 24.83 8.07 7.77
C HIS A 55 26.21 8.18 7.14
N ASN A 56 26.30 8.18 5.81
CA ASN A 56 27.59 8.42 5.17
C ASN A 56 28.00 9.90 5.33
N SER A 57 29.30 10.16 5.43
CA SER A 57 29.81 11.52 5.62
C SER A 57 29.85 12.37 4.34
N TYR A 58 29.63 11.76 3.18
CA TYR A 58 29.76 12.43 1.88
C TYR A 58 28.40 12.82 1.27
N HIS A 59 27.44 11.89 1.23
CA HIS A 59 26.10 12.14 0.70
C HIS A 59 25.07 12.46 1.78
N LEU A 60 25.49 12.46 3.05
CA LEU A 60 24.66 12.81 4.19
C LEU A 60 23.35 12.01 4.23
N ARG A 61 23.41 10.69 3.96
CA ARG A 61 22.24 9.81 3.94
C ARG A 61 22.48 8.50 4.68
N PRO A 62 21.43 7.78 5.11
CA PRO A 62 21.56 6.45 5.67
C PRO A 62 22.38 5.53 4.76
N SER A 63 23.33 4.82 5.36
CA SER A 63 24.25 3.89 4.68
C SER A 63 24.36 2.55 5.37
N PHE A 64 24.00 2.49 6.66
CA PHE A 64 23.83 1.27 7.42
C PHE A 64 22.53 1.36 8.22
N GLY A 65 21.78 0.26 8.24
CA GLY A 65 20.60 0.09 9.08
C GLY A 65 20.53 -1.33 9.65
N ARG A 66 19.58 -1.56 10.53
CA ARG A 66 19.26 -2.87 11.08
C ARG A 66 17.77 -3.11 10.97
N ILE A 67 17.39 -4.35 10.68
CA ILE A 67 16.05 -4.89 10.94
C ILE A 67 16.19 -6.04 11.94
N GLN A 68 15.35 -6.04 12.98
CA GLN A 68 15.20 -7.17 13.90
C GLN A 68 13.81 -7.79 13.68
N PHE A 69 13.77 -9.07 13.33
CA PHE A 69 12.51 -9.82 13.22
C PHE A 69 12.20 -10.59 14.50
N ASN A 70 10.93 -10.61 14.89
CA ASN A 70 10.42 -11.49 15.93
C ASN A 70 9.94 -12.82 15.30
N ILE A 71 10.82 -13.82 15.27
CA ILE A 71 10.51 -15.15 14.70
C ILE A 71 9.50 -15.94 15.54
N GLY A 72 9.09 -15.41 16.70
CA GLY A 72 7.94 -15.93 17.45
C GLY A 72 6.58 -15.58 16.81
N LEU A 73 6.56 -14.62 15.87
CA LEU A 73 5.36 -14.12 15.20
C LEU A 73 5.47 -14.11 13.66
N VAL A 74 6.66 -13.81 13.12
CA VAL A 74 6.96 -13.80 11.68
C VAL A 74 7.24 -15.22 11.18
N GLY A 75 6.73 -15.57 9.99
CA GLY A 75 6.97 -16.88 9.38
C GLY A 75 6.28 -18.05 10.09
N VAL A 76 5.28 -17.77 10.94
CA VAL A 76 4.54 -18.81 11.68
C VAL A 76 3.67 -19.66 10.77
N ASN A 77 3.12 -19.06 9.71
CA ASN A 77 2.32 -19.75 8.71
C ASN A 77 3.10 -19.85 7.38
N ASP A 78 3.16 -21.05 6.81
CA ASP A 78 3.83 -21.33 5.53
C ASP A 78 2.83 -21.25 4.37
N ASP A 79 2.42 -20.04 4.03
CA ASP A 79 1.57 -19.79 2.88
C ASP A 79 1.81 -18.41 2.27
N ASN A 80 1.42 -18.27 1.00
CA ASN A 80 1.74 -17.09 0.19
C ASN A 80 1.13 -15.79 0.75
N GLU A 81 -0.06 -15.85 1.34
CA GLU A 81 -0.72 -14.67 1.91
C GLU A 81 0.03 -14.20 3.17
N SER A 82 0.37 -15.14 4.06
CA SER A 82 1.15 -14.83 5.26
C SER A 82 2.56 -14.33 4.93
N PHE A 83 3.22 -14.91 3.93
CA PHE A 83 4.51 -14.41 3.44
C PHE A 83 4.42 -12.96 2.92
N GLU A 84 3.38 -12.62 2.14
CA GLU A 84 3.21 -11.26 1.63
C GLU A 84 3.03 -10.25 2.77
N ASN A 85 2.23 -10.58 3.79
CA ASN A 85 2.06 -9.71 4.96
C ASN A 85 3.38 -9.47 5.72
N ASP A 86 4.21 -10.52 5.85
CA ASP A 86 5.53 -10.41 6.48
C ASP A 86 6.49 -9.59 5.61
N LEU A 87 6.37 -9.67 4.28
CA LEU A 87 7.11 -8.85 3.33
C LEU A 87 6.69 -7.37 3.41
N GLU A 88 5.40 -7.06 3.49
CA GLU A 88 4.92 -5.69 3.69
C GLU A 88 5.47 -5.08 4.98
N THR A 89 5.44 -5.86 6.08
CA THR A 89 6.08 -5.46 7.35
C THR A 89 7.57 -5.20 7.15
N THR A 90 8.26 -6.04 6.39
CA THR A 90 9.68 -5.83 6.06
C THR A 90 9.90 -4.53 5.28
N VAL A 91 9.04 -4.21 4.32
CA VAL A 91 9.13 -2.97 3.53
C VAL A 91 8.88 -1.74 4.41
N HIS A 92 7.90 -1.81 5.31
CA HIS A 92 7.66 -0.77 6.33
C HIS A 92 8.93 -0.46 7.14
N GLU A 93 9.57 -1.49 7.69
CA GLU A 93 10.82 -1.35 8.45
C GLU A 93 11.98 -0.81 7.61
N ILE A 94 12.06 -1.21 6.34
CA ILE A 94 13.03 -0.64 5.39
C ILE A 94 12.77 0.86 5.20
N ILE A 95 11.52 1.31 5.11
CA ILE A 95 11.21 2.74 4.91
C ILE A 95 11.65 3.59 6.12
N HIS A 96 11.61 3.05 7.34
CA HIS A 96 12.25 3.71 8.49
C HIS A 96 13.76 3.91 8.27
N ILE A 97 14.46 2.89 7.75
CA ILE A 97 15.89 2.99 7.41
C ILE A 97 16.13 3.97 6.25
N LEU A 98 15.21 4.07 5.30
CA LEU A 98 15.26 5.03 4.19
C LEU A 98 15.00 6.48 4.64
N GLY A 99 14.58 6.71 5.88
CA GLY A 99 14.57 8.04 6.49
C GLY A 99 13.22 8.50 7.04
N PHE A 100 12.18 7.68 6.97
CA PHE A 100 10.92 8.01 7.65
C PHE A 100 11.03 7.66 9.13
N SER A 101 11.50 8.60 9.94
CA SER A 101 11.37 8.53 11.40
C SER A 101 11.55 9.91 11.98
N GLY A 102 10.85 10.24 13.08
CA GLY A 102 11.07 11.48 13.82
C GLY A 102 12.53 11.64 14.27
N PHE A 103 13.23 10.54 14.58
CA PHE A 103 14.65 10.55 14.90
C PHE A 103 15.56 10.85 13.71
N GLN A 104 15.07 10.63 12.49
CA GLN A 104 15.80 10.87 11.24
C GLN A 104 15.56 12.27 10.66
N MET A 105 14.46 12.94 11.02
CA MET A 105 14.15 14.30 10.53
C MET A 105 15.26 15.33 10.78
N PRO A 106 16.00 15.34 11.92
CA PRO A 106 17.18 16.21 12.08
C PRO A 106 18.27 15.96 11.03
N PHE A 107 18.35 14.76 10.48
CA PHE A 107 19.33 14.36 9.48
C PHE A 107 18.79 14.50 8.05
N TRP A 108 17.57 14.97 7.85
CA TRP A 108 17.13 15.32 6.49
C TRP A 108 17.97 16.49 5.96
N ILE A 109 18.22 16.49 4.66
CA ILE A 109 19.06 17.48 4.01
C ILE A 109 18.21 18.70 3.66
N ASN A 110 18.56 19.84 4.23
CA ASN A 110 17.98 21.12 3.87
C ASN A 110 18.38 21.47 2.42
N PRO A 111 17.43 21.60 1.48
CA PRO A 111 17.75 21.81 0.07
C PRO A 111 18.32 23.21 -0.22
N GLN A 112 18.21 24.17 0.69
CA GLN A 112 18.80 25.50 0.55
C GLN A 112 20.28 25.52 0.96
N THR A 113 20.66 24.74 1.98
CA THR A 113 22.04 24.73 2.51
C THR A 113 22.87 23.53 2.05
N GLY A 114 22.23 22.45 1.60
CA GLY A 114 22.88 21.17 1.32
C GLY A 114 23.42 20.48 2.57
N GLN A 115 23.00 20.91 3.77
CA GLN A 115 23.42 20.36 5.06
C GLN A 115 22.21 19.77 5.79
N TYR A 116 22.46 18.98 6.83
CA TYR A 116 21.41 18.54 7.74
C TYR A 116 20.66 19.72 8.37
N TYR A 117 19.37 19.55 8.61
CA TYR A 117 18.61 20.49 9.45
C TYR A 117 19.22 20.58 10.86
N GLY A 118 19.70 19.46 11.40
CA GLY A 118 20.15 19.35 12.79
C GLY A 118 19.01 19.49 13.80
N GLN A 119 19.30 19.28 15.08
CA GLN A 119 18.29 19.35 16.15
C GLN A 119 17.63 20.74 16.22
N TYR A 120 18.41 21.81 16.00
CA TYR A 120 17.91 23.19 16.02
C TYR A 120 17.16 23.60 14.74
N GLY A 121 17.26 22.82 13.65
CA GLY A 121 16.54 23.07 12.41
C GLY A 121 15.19 22.38 12.32
N LEU A 122 14.82 21.53 13.29
CA LEU A 122 13.53 20.82 13.27
C LEU A 122 12.33 21.77 13.22
N SER A 123 12.39 22.92 13.89
CA SER A 123 11.32 23.93 13.86
C SER A 123 11.10 24.57 12.49
N GLN A 124 12.02 24.39 11.54
CA GLN A 124 11.87 24.84 10.15
C GLN A 124 10.99 23.89 9.33
N ILE A 125 10.86 22.63 9.77
CA ILE A 125 10.16 21.57 9.04
C ILE A 125 9.03 20.93 9.82
N THR A 126 8.95 21.16 11.13
CA THR A 126 7.90 20.63 12.01
C THR A 126 7.25 21.70 12.85
N LYS A 127 5.97 21.49 13.19
CA LYS A 127 5.19 22.35 14.08
C LYS A 127 4.21 21.50 14.87
N ILE A 128 4.06 21.78 16.15
CA ILE A 128 3.03 21.13 16.98
C ILE A 128 1.76 21.98 16.94
N VAL A 129 0.63 21.34 16.69
CA VAL A 129 -0.72 21.92 16.77
C VAL A 129 -1.59 21.07 17.68
N ILE A 130 -2.70 21.61 18.16
CA ILE A 130 -3.70 20.82 18.88
C ILE A 130 -4.82 20.48 17.90
N TYR A 131 -4.91 19.21 17.50
CA TYR A 131 -6.04 18.68 16.73
C TYR A 131 -6.75 17.62 17.57
N ARG A 132 -8.09 17.66 17.59
CA ARG A 132 -8.93 16.68 18.30
C ARG A 132 -8.50 16.48 19.76
N SER A 133 -8.12 17.58 20.41
CA SER A 133 -7.61 17.65 21.79
C SER A 133 -6.28 16.93 22.05
N LEU A 134 -5.51 16.63 21.00
CA LEU A 134 -4.22 15.96 21.08
C LEU A 134 -3.10 16.80 20.44
N PRO A 135 -1.92 16.88 21.08
CA PRO A 135 -0.76 17.52 20.48
C PRO A 135 -0.28 16.69 19.28
N THR A 136 -0.41 17.26 18.09
CA THR A 136 -0.11 16.59 16.82
C THR A 136 1.05 17.29 16.15
N THR A 137 2.09 16.53 15.79
CA THR A 137 3.24 17.07 15.04
C THR A 137 2.91 17.10 13.55
N LEU A 138 3.04 18.27 12.94
CA LEU A 138 2.92 18.47 11.50
C LEU A 138 4.30 18.48 10.86
N VAL A 139 4.45 17.83 9.70
CA VAL A 139 5.61 17.98 8.81
C VAL A 139 5.24 18.88 7.64
N MET A 140 6.01 19.95 7.45
CA MET A 140 5.67 21.08 6.57
C MET A 140 6.63 21.21 5.38
N THR A 141 7.45 20.20 5.10
CA THR A 141 8.39 20.21 3.98
C THR A 141 7.65 20.25 2.64
N LYS A 142 8.35 20.76 1.62
CA LYS A 142 7.75 21.21 0.36
C LYS A 142 6.91 20.16 -0.36
N ASN A 143 7.45 18.97 -0.62
CA ASN A 143 6.74 17.95 -1.41
C ASN A 143 5.64 17.28 -0.58
N ILE A 144 5.87 17.05 0.72
CA ILE A 144 4.86 16.51 1.65
C ILE A 144 3.66 17.45 1.71
N LEU A 145 3.89 18.74 1.96
CA LEU A 145 2.82 19.74 2.07
C LEU A 145 2.03 19.90 0.78
N GLN A 146 2.70 19.97 -0.37
CA GLN A 146 2.03 20.06 -1.68
C GLN A 146 1.19 18.82 -1.98
N THR A 147 1.73 17.63 -1.70
CA THR A 147 1.02 16.36 -1.87
C THR A 147 -0.19 16.29 -0.96
N ALA A 148 -0.05 16.60 0.33
CA ALA A 148 -1.13 16.54 1.30
C ALA A 148 -2.27 17.52 0.95
N ARG A 149 -1.95 18.78 0.63
CA ARG A 149 -2.94 19.79 0.20
C ARG A 149 -3.75 19.30 -1.00
N LYS A 150 -3.07 18.75 -2.02
CA LYS A 150 -3.72 18.22 -3.21
C LYS A 150 -4.53 16.95 -2.91
N TYR A 151 -3.99 16.03 -2.12
CA TYR A 151 -4.63 14.75 -1.78
C TYR A 151 -5.93 14.96 -1.01
N TYR A 152 -5.92 15.79 0.03
CA TYR A 152 -7.12 16.07 0.84
C TYR A 152 -8.03 17.14 0.22
N ALA A 153 -7.60 17.85 -0.83
CA ALA A 153 -8.25 19.08 -1.30
C ALA A 153 -8.41 20.12 -0.18
N CYS A 154 -7.34 20.31 0.60
CA CYS A 154 -7.29 21.29 1.69
C CYS A 154 -6.15 22.29 1.46
N PRO A 155 -6.38 23.43 0.77
CA PRO A 155 -5.32 24.40 0.47
C PRO A 155 -4.69 25.05 1.71
N THR A 156 -5.44 25.16 2.80
CA THR A 156 -4.99 25.79 4.06
C THR A 156 -4.26 24.84 5.00
N MET A 157 -4.07 23.57 4.62
CA MET A 157 -3.31 22.61 5.42
C MET A 157 -1.91 23.16 5.68
N GLU A 158 -1.46 23.16 6.93
CA GLU A 158 -0.15 23.71 7.33
C GLU A 158 0.98 22.67 7.20
N GLY A 159 0.65 21.39 7.36
CA GLY A 159 1.56 20.26 7.25
C GLY A 159 0.80 18.93 7.31
N MET A 160 1.50 17.85 6.99
CA MET A 160 0.97 16.49 7.13
C MET A 160 1.12 16.02 8.57
N GLN A 161 0.09 15.36 9.11
CA GLN A 161 0.06 14.91 10.51
C GLN A 161 0.87 13.62 10.67
N LEU A 162 1.77 13.61 11.64
CA LEU A 162 2.38 12.40 12.16
C LEU A 162 1.53 11.83 13.28
N GLU A 163 1.64 10.52 13.47
CA GLU A 163 1.03 9.78 14.57
C GLU A 163 1.28 10.48 15.91
N ASN A 164 0.20 10.74 16.65
CA ASN A 164 0.17 11.51 17.88
C ASN A 164 -0.12 10.63 19.12
N GLU A 165 -0.49 9.36 18.94
CA GLU A 165 -0.80 8.40 19.99
C GLU A 165 0.28 7.28 20.07
N GLY A 166 0.18 6.43 21.10
CA GLY A 166 1.13 5.36 21.37
C GLY A 166 2.41 5.78 22.10
N GLY A 167 3.49 5.02 21.87
CA GLY A 167 4.78 5.19 22.53
C GLY A 167 5.89 5.70 21.60
N SER A 168 7.14 5.65 22.05
CA SER A 168 8.31 6.06 21.26
C SER A 168 8.51 5.26 19.97
N GLY A 169 7.95 4.06 19.88
CA GLY A 169 7.94 3.24 18.67
C GLY A 169 6.88 3.63 17.64
N SER A 170 5.93 4.51 17.98
CA SER A 170 4.84 4.92 17.09
C SER A 170 4.87 6.43 16.82
N LEU A 171 4.88 7.22 17.90
CA LEU A 171 4.73 8.66 17.88
C LEU A 171 5.80 9.34 17.02
N GLY A 172 5.36 10.17 16.08
CA GLY A 172 6.25 10.99 15.25
C GLY A 172 7.07 10.23 14.20
N SER A 173 6.87 8.92 14.03
CA SER A 173 7.57 8.11 13.00
C SER A 173 6.65 7.43 12.01
N HIS A 174 5.34 7.69 12.11
CA HIS A 174 4.29 7.16 11.26
C HIS A 174 3.36 8.29 10.81
N TRP A 175 2.56 8.04 9.77
CA TRP A 175 1.45 8.93 9.45
C TRP A 175 0.33 8.78 10.47
N GLU A 176 -0.37 9.88 10.76
CA GLU A 176 -1.56 9.90 11.61
C GLU A 176 -2.65 8.96 11.06
N GLN A 177 -2.88 7.85 11.77
CA GLN A 177 -3.67 6.75 11.25
C GLN A 177 -5.14 7.18 11.04
N LEU A 178 -5.68 8.13 11.83
CA LEU A 178 -7.03 8.64 11.62
C LEU A 178 -7.25 9.17 10.19
N ILE A 179 -6.28 9.89 9.63
CA ILE A 179 -6.42 10.55 8.32
C ILE A 179 -5.76 9.76 7.18
N VAL A 180 -5.03 8.68 7.47
CA VAL A 180 -4.36 7.82 6.49
C VAL A 180 -4.49 6.32 6.84
N GLN A 181 -5.67 5.74 6.69
CA GLN A 181 -5.84 4.28 6.88
C GLN A 181 -5.29 3.48 5.71
N ASN A 182 -4.93 2.22 5.99
CA ASN A 182 -4.40 1.25 5.01
C ASN A 182 -3.10 1.68 4.31
N GLU A 183 -2.39 2.66 4.87
CA GLU A 183 -1.11 3.13 4.33
C GLU A 183 0.03 2.39 5.00
N MET A 184 1.04 2.03 4.23
CA MET A 184 2.13 1.18 4.69
C MET A 184 2.86 1.74 5.91
N MET A 185 2.96 3.05 6.09
CA MET A 185 3.65 3.73 7.20
C MET A 185 2.71 4.24 8.29
N MET A 186 1.57 3.57 8.50
CA MET A 186 0.75 3.77 9.68
C MET A 186 1.28 2.96 10.88
N ALA A 187 0.97 3.38 12.11
CA ALA A 187 1.54 2.77 13.32
C ALA A 187 0.95 1.40 13.72
N SER A 188 -0.10 0.94 13.04
CA SER A 188 -0.65 -0.40 13.23
C SER A 188 -0.63 -1.20 11.94
N ARG A 189 -0.71 -2.52 12.07
CA ARG A 189 -0.72 -3.43 10.92
C ARG A 189 -2.01 -3.27 10.11
N ALA A 190 -1.86 -3.15 8.79
CA ALA A 190 -3.00 -3.28 7.88
C ALA A 190 -3.50 -4.74 7.87
N ILE A 191 -4.81 -4.94 8.03
CA ILE A 191 -5.45 -6.26 7.88
C ILE A 191 -5.54 -6.66 6.40
N THR A 192 -5.54 -5.66 5.53
CA THR A 192 -5.58 -5.75 4.07
C THR A 192 -4.19 -5.44 3.49
N ASP A 193 -4.06 -5.57 2.17
CA ASP A 193 -2.87 -5.15 1.39
C ASP A 193 -2.47 -3.71 1.75
N ALA A 194 -1.27 -3.56 2.31
CA ALA A 194 -0.76 -2.28 2.80
C ALA A 194 -0.30 -1.41 1.62
N GLN A 195 -0.82 -0.18 1.51
CA GLN A 195 -0.59 0.65 0.33
C GLN A 195 0.59 1.61 0.51
N LEU A 196 1.54 1.61 -0.41
CA LEU A 196 2.57 2.65 -0.48
C LEU A 196 1.99 3.92 -1.10
N SER A 197 1.63 4.92 -0.29
CA SER A 197 0.95 6.10 -0.85
C SER A 197 1.91 7.14 -1.45
N VAL A 198 1.33 8.06 -2.22
CA VAL A 198 2.02 9.29 -2.68
C VAL A 198 2.53 10.15 -1.52
N LEU A 199 1.98 10.03 -0.31
CA LEU A 199 2.41 10.78 0.88
C LEU A 199 3.79 10.30 1.34
N THR A 200 3.98 8.98 1.45
CA THR A 200 5.27 8.36 1.80
C THR A 200 6.31 8.61 0.71
N ILE A 201 5.92 8.53 -0.57
CA ILE A 201 6.80 8.91 -1.68
C ILE A 201 7.25 10.39 -1.58
N ALA A 202 6.34 11.29 -1.24
CA ALA A 202 6.67 12.71 -1.05
C ALA A 202 7.61 12.93 0.14
N LEU A 203 7.45 12.15 1.22
CA LEU A 203 8.36 12.18 2.36
C LEU A 203 9.76 11.72 1.97
N LEU A 204 9.88 10.59 1.27
CA LEU A 204 11.19 10.09 0.81
C LEU A 204 11.91 11.12 -0.06
N ARG A 205 11.18 11.90 -0.88
CA ARG A 205 11.76 13.03 -1.64
C ARG A 205 12.26 14.14 -0.74
N ASP A 206 11.49 14.49 0.29
CA ASP A 206 11.81 15.59 1.20
C ASP A 206 12.92 15.25 2.21
N THR A 207 13.31 13.97 2.35
CA THR A 207 14.54 13.60 3.06
C THR A 207 15.78 14.24 2.44
N GLY A 208 15.76 14.49 1.13
CA GLY A 208 16.91 14.97 0.35
C GLY A 208 17.98 13.92 0.07
N TYR A 209 17.80 12.67 0.53
CA TYR A 209 18.79 11.59 0.38
C TYR A 209 18.89 11.02 -1.04
N TYR A 210 17.78 11.06 -1.77
CA TYR A 210 17.63 10.39 -3.05
C TYR A 210 17.55 11.41 -4.17
N THR A 211 18.37 11.22 -5.20
CA THR A 211 18.31 12.04 -6.42
C THR A 211 16.96 11.90 -7.11
N GLU A 212 16.39 10.69 -7.08
CA GLU A 212 15.09 10.38 -7.66
C GLU A 212 14.30 9.43 -6.76
N VAL A 213 12.99 9.65 -6.65
CA VAL A 213 12.05 8.74 -5.99
C VAL A 213 10.93 8.40 -6.98
N ASN A 214 10.84 7.12 -7.33
CA ASN A 214 9.98 6.63 -8.38
C ASN A 214 8.52 6.52 -7.89
N GLU A 215 7.70 7.51 -8.23
CA GLU A 215 6.28 7.54 -7.86
C GLU A 215 5.43 6.52 -8.61
N ASN A 216 5.98 5.84 -9.61
CA ASN A 216 5.32 4.68 -10.19
C ASN A 216 5.12 3.52 -9.21
N MET A 217 5.83 3.54 -8.07
CA MET A 217 5.63 2.59 -6.98
C MET A 217 4.45 2.95 -6.07
N ALA A 218 3.86 4.15 -6.22
CA ALA A 218 2.74 4.56 -5.39
C ALA A 218 1.45 3.80 -5.76
N ASP A 219 0.80 3.28 -4.75
CA ASP A 219 -0.52 2.70 -4.79
C ASP A 219 -1.61 3.78 -4.73
N ASN A 220 -2.81 3.40 -5.15
CA ASN A 220 -3.97 4.29 -5.12
C ASN A 220 -4.67 4.20 -3.76
N LEU A 221 -4.41 5.18 -2.90
CA LEU A 221 -5.15 5.36 -1.64
C LEU A 221 -6.35 6.32 -1.82
N TYR A 222 -7.49 5.99 -1.20
CA TYR A 222 -8.71 6.81 -1.22
C TYR A 222 -9.16 7.35 0.13
N TRP A 223 -8.67 6.79 1.24
CA TRP A 223 -9.06 7.25 2.57
C TRP A 223 -8.77 8.75 2.74
N GLY A 224 -9.81 9.53 3.02
CA GLY A 224 -9.71 10.98 3.21
C GLY A 224 -9.49 11.80 1.93
N LYS A 225 -9.33 11.17 0.76
CA LYS A 225 -9.01 11.84 -0.50
C LYS A 225 -10.13 12.81 -0.89
N GLY A 226 -9.75 14.08 -1.09
CA GLY A 226 -10.67 15.15 -1.49
C GLY A 226 -11.73 15.54 -0.45
N LYS A 227 -11.59 15.13 0.82
CA LYS A 227 -12.59 15.41 1.87
C LYS A 227 -12.50 16.81 2.49
N GLY A 228 -11.49 17.59 2.12
CA GLY A 228 -11.29 18.96 2.56
C GLY A 228 -10.73 19.07 3.99
N CYS A 229 -10.53 20.31 4.41
CA CYS A 229 -9.85 20.63 5.67
C CYS A 229 -10.61 20.13 6.91
N GLN A 230 -11.93 20.03 6.83
CA GLN A 230 -12.74 19.57 7.95
C GLN A 230 -12.46 18.09 8.29
N PHE A 231 -12.20 17.26 7.28
CA PHE A 231 -11.75 15.88 7.50
C PHE A 231 -10.37 15.85 8.15
N VAL A 232 -9.43 16.62 7.62
CA VAL A 232 -8.04 16.67 8.11
C VAL A 232 -7.98 17.11 9.57
N ILE A 233 -8.73 18.14 9.95
CA ILE A 233 -8.65 18.75 11.29
C ILE A 233 -9.51 17.98 12.29
N LEU A 234 -10.73 17.59 11.92
CA LEU A 234 -11.72 17.05 12.87
C LEU A 234 -11.95 15.54 12.71
N GLY A 235 -11.70 14.95 11.54
CA GLY A 235 -11.96 13.53 11.28
C GLY A 235 -13.38 13.13 11.65
N CYS A 236 -13.53 12.09 12.49
CA CYS A 236 -14.84 11.63 12.96
C CYS A 236 -15.52 12.57 13.98
N HIS A 237 -14.77 13.51 14.58
CA HIS A 237 -15.31 14.51 15.52
C HIS A 237 -16.00 15.67 14.79
N SER A 238 -15.96 15.67 13.46
CA SER A 238 -16.70 16.60 12.61
C SER A 238 -18.20 16.41 12.73
N GLY A 239 -18.98 17.50 12.63
CA GLY A 239 -20.42 17.42 12.40
C GLY A 239 -20.80 16.85 11.02
N LEU A 240 -19.86 16.79 10.07
CA LEU A 240 -20.05 16.15 8.78
C LEU A 240 -19.86 14.64 8.88
N LYS A 241 -20.75 13.89 8.23
CA LYS A 241 -20.69 12.43 8.15
C LYS A 241 -19.79 12.00 6.98
N PHE A 242 -18.56 11.60 7.29
CA PHE A 242 -17.65 11.03 6.29
C PHE A 242 -17.90 9.52 6.11
N HIS A 243 -17.75 9.04 4.88
CA HIS A 243 -17.98 7.64 4.52
C HIS A 243 -16.90 6.71 5.09
N GLU A 244 -15.72 7.25 5.33
CA GLU A 244 -14.57 6.61 5.99
C GLU A 244 -14.96 6.03 7.35
N PHE A 245 -15.77 6.77 8.12
CA PHE A 245 -16.18 6.38 9.46
C PHE A 245 -17.53 5.64 9.46
N PRO A 246 -17.71 4.66 10.36
CA PRO A 246 -18.98 3.95 10.51
C PRO A 246 -20.05 4.90 11.03
N GLN A 247 -21.24 4.83 10.43
CA GLN A 247 -22.39 5.68 10.80
C GLN A 247 -23.33 4.99 11.79
N GLN A 248 -23.13 3.68 12.02
CA GLN A 248 -23.98 2.82 12.83
C GLN A 248 -23.13 1.72 13.49
N MET A 249 -23.51 1.31 14.69
CA MET A 249 -22.90 0.21 15.45
C MET A 249 -23.45 -1.14 14.99
N LYS A 250 -23.14 -1.53 13.76
CA LYS A 250 -23.54 -2.81 13.16
C LYS A 250 -22.51 -3.32 12.18
N ILE A 251 -22.53 -4.62 11.92
CA ILE A 251 -21.66 -5.26 10.94
C ILE A 251 -21.86 -4.62 9.56
N GLN A 252 -20.75 -4.23 8.93
CA GLN A 252 -20.72 -3.55 7.64
C GLN A 252 -19.43 -3.86 6.88
N CYS A 253 -19.42 -3.58 5.57
CA CYS A 253 -18.19 -3.69 4.80
C CYS A 253 -17.19 -2.62 5.26
N SER A 254 -15.90 -2.94 5.17
CA SER A 254 -14.81 -1.96 5.30
C SER A 254 -14.92 -0.86 4.24
N PHE A 255 -14.14 0.22 4.39
CA PHE A 255 -14.18 1.36 3.48
C PHE A 255 -13.90 0.98 2.02
N GLU A 256 -12.92 0.11 1.79
CA GLU A 256 -12.52 -0.38 0.45
C GLU A 256 -13.27 -1.65 0.03
N ASN A 257 -14.27 -2.09 0.80
CA ASN A 257 -15.00 -3.33 0.59
C ASN A 257 -14.12 -4.59 0.63
N ASP A 258 -12.97 -4.61 1.29
CA ASP A 258 -12.10 -5.80 1.32
C ASP A 258 -12.57 -6.88 2.29
N GLY A 259 -13.50 -6.55 3.18
CA GLY A 259 -14.08 -7.49 4.13
C GLY A 259 -15.24 -6.84 4.88
N TYR A 260 -15.75 -7.54 5.89
CA TYR A 260 -16.74 -6.97 6.80
C TYR A 260 -16.48 -7.34 8.25
N GLY A 261 -16.91 -6.45 9.13
CA GLY A 261 -16.74 -6.58 10.57
C GLY A 261 -17.63 -5.59 11.30
N PHE A 262 -17.58 -5.64 12.63
CA PHE A 262 -18.23 -4.65 13.47
C PHE A 262 -17.30 -3.42 13.63
N PRO A 263 -17.84 -2.21 13.78
CA PRO A 263 -17.03 -1.02 14.05
C PRO A 263 -16.13 -1.20 15.28
N GLU A 264 -14.85 -0.88 15.12
CA GLU A 264 -13.85 -0.96 16.18
C GLU A 264 -12.97 0.29 16.19
N THR A 265 -12.24 0.49 17.28
CA THR A 265 -11.24 1.55 17.42
C THR A 265 -9.87 0.91 17.63
N THR A 266 -8.81 1.63 17.28
CA THR A 266 -7.42 1.26 17.60
C THR A 266 -6.84 2.32 18.55
N PRO A 267 -5.70 2.05 19.19
CA PRO A 267 -5.02 3.04 20.01
C PRO A 267 -4.49 4.29 19.28
N PHE A 268 -4.69 4.40 17.96
CA PHE A 268 -4.10 5.40 17.06
C PHE A 268 -5.18 6.13 16.24
N LEU A 269 -6.40 6.15 16.74
CA LEU A 269 -7.57 6.63 15.99
C LEU A 269 -8.17 7.89 16.58
N ASP A 270 -7.51 8.55 17.52
CA ASP A 270 -8.05 9.69 18.26
C ASP A 270 -9.45 9.37 18.84
N LYS A 271 -9.62 8.13 19.32
CA LYS A 271 -10.89 7.55 19.84
C LYS A 271 -12.02 7.45 18.81
N CYS A 272 -11.73 7.60 17.52
CA CYS A 272 -12.68 7.34 16.44
C CYS A 272 -12.91 5.85 16.25
N LEU A 273 -14.05 5.52 15.66
CA LEU A 273 -14.34 4.18 15.14
C LEU A 273 -13.97 4.10 13.66
N MET A 274 -13.49 2.95 13.24
CA MET A 274 -13.29 2.58 11.84
C MET A 274 -14.20 1.42 11.45
N LYS A 275 -14.40 1.25 10.14
CA LYS A 275 -15.07 0.08 9.58
C LYS A 275 -14.08 -1.10 9.55
N SER A 276 -14.03 -1.87 10.64
CA SER A 276 -13.11 -2.99 10.83
C SER A 276 -13.50 -4.23 10.00
N ILE A 277 -12.59 -5.20 9.94
CA ILE A 277 -12.74 -6.49 9.27
C ILE A 277 -12.41 -7.58 10.28
N TYR A 278 -13.31 -8.54 10.47
CA TYR A 278 -12.93 -9.76 11.18
C TYR A 278 -12.03 -10.61 10.28
N GLY A 279 -10.94 -11.18 10.80
CA GLY A 279 -9.98 -11.92 9.97
C GLY A 279 -10.61 -13.05 9.14
N ASN A 280 -11.59 -13.77 9.69
CA ASN A 280 -12.33 -14.81 8.98
C ASN A 280 -13.33 -14.26 7.93
N ASN A 281 -13.51 -12.95 7.85
CA ASN A 281 -14.38 -12.25 6.89
C ASN A 281 -13.58 -11.34 5.94
N LEU A 282 -12.26 -11.47 5.89
CA LEU A 282 -11.42 -10.83 4.88
C LEU A 282 -11.70 -11.49 3.53
N CYS A 283 -12.36 -10.77 2.61
CA CYS A 283 -12.83 -11.31 1.33
C CYS A 283 -11.69 -11.81 0.45
N THR A 284 -10.50 -11.23 0.59
CA THR A 284 -9.33 -11.56 -0.24
C THR A 284 -8.62 -12.84 0.18
N SER A 285 -8.83 -13.33 1.41
CA SER A 285 -8.17 -14.53 1.92
C SER A 285 -8.88 -15.80 1.47
N TYR A 286 -8.23 -16.58 0.60
CA TYR A 286 -8.80 -17.85 0.12
C TYR A 286 -9.08 -18.86 1.24
N LYS A 287 -8.34 -18.79 2.36
CA LYS A 287 -8.50 -19.67 3.54
C LYS A 287 -9.90 -19.56 4.15
N ASN A 288 -10.53 -18.40 4.03
CA ASN A 288 -11.84 -18.13 4.60
C ASN A 288 -12.98 -18.92 3.94
N ASN A 289 -12.76 -19.51 2.75
CA ASN A 289 -13.70 -20.48 2.17
C ASN A 289 -13.81 -21.77 2.99
N PHE A 290 -12.77 -22.15 3.74
CA PHE A 290 -12.73 -23.38 4.53
C PHE A 290 -13.05 -23.16 6.01
N ILE A 291 -12.86 -21.93 6.50
CA ILE A 291 -13.17 -21.54 7.87
C ILE A 291 -14.67 -21.31 8.04
N ASN A 292 -15.32 -20.66 7.07
CA ASN A 292 -16.75 -20.37 7.13
C ASN A 292 -17.55 -21.52 6.52
N GLN A 293 -18.08 -22.40 7.37
CA GLN A 293 -18.85 -23.58 6.95
C GLN A 293 -20.14 -23.24 6.17
N ASP A 294 -20.68 -22.03 6.35
CA ASP A 294 -21.90 -21.57 5.66
C ASP A 294 -21.63 -20.88 4.32
N SER A 295 -20.38 -20.79 3.83
CA SER A 295 -20.08 -20.00 2.62
C SER A 295 -20.87 -20.45 1.41
N ASP A 296 -21.02 -21.76 1.19
CA ASP A 296 -21.87 -22.27 0.10
C ASP A 296 -23.34 -21.86 0.28
N ALA A 297 -23.87 -22.03 1.49
CA ALA A 297 -25.25 -21.67 1.83
C ALA A 297 -25.53 -20.18 1.67
N LYS A 298 -24.53 -19.31 1.89
CA LYS A 298 -24.59 -17.85 1.74
C LYS A 298 -24.19 -17.37 0.34
N LEU A 299 -23.78 -18.27 -0.56
CA LEU A 299 -23.18 -17.94 -1.85
C LEU A 299 -21.91 -17.07 -1.71
N GLU A 300 -21.18 -17.17 -0.60
CA GLU A 300 -19.95 -16.43 -0.39
C GLU A 300 -18.76 -17.09 -1.07
N TYR A 301 -17.87 -16.24 -1.56
CA TYR A 301 -16.61 -16.66 -2.14
C TYR A 301 -15.49 -15.76 -1.62
N TYR A 302 -14.40 -16.37 -1.18
CA TYR A 302 -13.21 -15.65 -0.73
C TYR A 302 -12.03 -15.90 -1.69
N GLY A 303 -11.24 -14.87 -1.96
CA GLY A 303 -10.08 -14.89 -2.85
C GLY A 303 -9.72 -13.50 -3.34
N THR A 304 -8.55 -13.33 -3.94
CA THR A 304 -7.98 -12.02 -4.33
C THR A 304 -8.86 -11.19 -5.29
N ASN A 305 -9.88 -11.79 -5.89
CA ASN A 305 -10.88 -11.16 -6.76
C ASN A 305 -12.27 -11.08 -6.11
N SER A 306 -12.34 -11.04 -4.78
CA SER A 306 -13.56 -10.94 -4.00
C SER A 306 -13.58 -9.66 -3.16
N LYS A 307 -14.77 -9.07 -3.05
CA LYS A 307 -15.04 -7.90 -2.20
C LYS A 307 -16.36 -8.10 -1.47
N CYS A 308 -16.54 -7.33 -0.39
CA CYS A 308 -17.74 -7.30 0.42
C CYS A 308 -18.86 -6.51 -0.26
N PHE A 309 -20.04 -7.08 -0.31
CA PHE A 309 -21.27 -6.45 -0.79
C PHE A 309 -22.37 -6.51 0.27
N THR A 310 -23.34 -5.61 0.16
CA THR A 310 -24.63 -5.81 0.82
C THR A 310 -25.44 -6.83 0.02
N SER A 311 -25.63 -8.03 0.58
CA SER A 311 -26.21 -9.16 -0.13
C SER A 311 -26.95 -10.09 0.81
N THR A 312 -28.12 -10.56 0.37
CA THR A 312 -28.90 -11.63 1.01
C THR A 312 -28.76 -12.96 0.27
N GLY A 313 -27.65 -13.11 -0.48
CA GLY A 313 -27.33 -14.33 -1.22
C GLY A 313 -27.58 -15.59 -0.40
N SER A 314 -28.28 -16.56 -0.98
CA SER A 314 -28.51 -17.85 -0.34
C SER A 314 -28.69 -18.95 -1.37
N ASN A 315 -28.22 -20.17 -1.10
CA ASN A 315 -28.49 -21.33 -1.97
C ASN A 315 -29.90 -21.94 -1.74
N GLY A 316 -30.76 -21.28 -0.95
CA GLY A 316 -32.10 -21.75 -0.56
C GLY A 316 -32.28 -21.92 0.95
N VAL A 317 -31.22 -21.75 1.73
CA VAL A 317 -31.24 -21.73 3.20
C VAL A 317 -31.80 -20.39 3.72
N LYS A 318 -32.73 -20.44 4.67
CA LYS A 318 -33.23 -19.25 5.35
C LYS A 318 -32.40 -18.98 6.60
N PHE A 319 -31.78 -17.81 6.66
CA PHE A 319 -30.99 -17.37 7.80
C PHE A 319 -31.82 -16.52 8.74
N ILE A 320 -31.83 -16.87 10.03
CA ILE A 320 -32.41 -16.03 11.10
C ILE A 320 -31.35 -14.98 11.46
N ASN A 321 -31.75 -13.71 11.57
CA ASN A 321 -30.86 -12.57 11.86
C ASN A 321 -29.72 -12.40 10.84
N ASP A 322 -30.03 -12.51 9.55
CA ASP A 322 -29.05 -12.31 8.48
C ASP A 322 -28.47 -10.88 8.52
N ILE A 323 -27.14 -10.79 8.63
CA ILE A 323 -26.38 -9.54 8.65
C ILE A 323 -26.32 -8.86 7.27
N GLN A 324 -26.64 -9.61 6.20
CA GLN A 324 -26.69 -9.14 4.82
C GLN A 324 -25.38 -8.49 4.34
N LYS A 325 -24.25 -9.04 4.77
CA LYS A 325 -22.90 -8.69 4.32
C LYS A 325 -22.23 -9.97 3.88
N ARG A 326 -21.69 -9.95 2.66
CA ARG A 326 -21.15 -11.15 2.03
C ARG A 326 -19.99 -10.85 1.10
N CYS A 327 -19.01 -11.73 1.05
CA CYS A 327 -17.92 -11.68 0.07
C CYS A 327 -18.35 -12.32 -1.25
N HIS A 328 -18.25 -11.58 -2.36
CA HIS A 328 -18.58 -12.08 -3.70
C HIS A 328 -17.45 -11.80 -4.69
N MET A 329 -17.21 -12.77 -5.57
CA MET A 329 -16.28 -12.61 -6.68
C MET A 329 -16.80 -11.54 -7.64
N PHE A 330 -15.90 -10.66 -8.10
CA PHE A 330 -16.26 -9.58 -9.00
C PHE A 330 -15.25 -9.39 -10.14
N LYS A 331 -15.68 -8.66 -11.17
CA LYS A 331 -14.83 -8.17 -12.25
C LYS A 331 -15.33 -6.81 -12.71
N CYS A 332 -14.45 -5.82 -12.67
CA CYS A 332 -14.73 -4.49 -13.22
C CYS A 332 -14.50 -4.46 -14.73
N SER A 333 -15.32 -3.70 -15.46
CA SER A 333 -15.04 -3.39 -16.86
C SER A 333 -13.80 -2.47 -16.98
N PRO A 334 -13.06 -2.53 -18.11
CA PRO A 334 -11.87 -1.69 -18.30
C PRO A 334 -12.11 -0.18 -18.19
N ASP A 335 -13.33 0.27 -18.51
CA ASP A 335 -13.77 1.66 -18.42
C ASP A 335 -14.34 2.04 -17.04
N LYS A 336 -14.41 1.08 -16.10
CA LYS A 336 -14.93 1.24 -14.73
C LYS A 336 -16.40 1.69 -14.67
N ARG A 337 -17.18 1.39 -15.70
CA ARG A 337 -18.62 1.74 -15.79
C ARG A 337 -19.55 0.59 -15.46
N SER A 338 -19.03 -0.62 -15.31
CA SER A 338 -19.83 -1.77 -14.92
C SER A 338 -19.04 -2.75 -14.06
N ILE A 339 -19.77 -3.47 -13.22
CA ILE A 339 -19.21 -4.48 -12.32
C ILE A 339 -19.99 -5.77 -12.54
N THR A 340 -19.31 -6.82 -12.97
CA THR A 340 -19.88 -8.18 -13.00
C THR A 340 -19.63 -8.83 -11.65
N ILE A 341 -20.68 -9.36 -11.02
CA ILE A 341 -20.60 -10.10 -9.76
C ILE A 341 -20.96 -11.56 -10.06
N TYR A 342 -20.12 -12.49 -9.63
CA TYR A 342 -20.24 -13.91 -9.93
C TYR A 342 -20.69 -14.69 -8.70
N PHE A 343 -21.55 -15.68 -8.92
CA PHE A 343 -22.03 -16.63 -7.91
C PHE A 343 -21.71 -18.05 -8.39
N PRO A 344 -20.44 -18.52 -8.26
CA PRO A 344 -20.00 -19.80 -8.82
C PRO A 344 -20.82 -21.01 -8.38
N GLN A 345 -21.28 -21.01 -7.13
CA GLN A 345 -22.06 -22.08 -6.49
C GLN A 345 -23.35 -22.39 -7.26
N ILE A 346 -23.95 -21.38 -7.90
CA ILE A 346 -25.20 -21.50 -8.66
C ILE A 346 -25.01 -21.22 -10.15
N LYS A 347 -23.75 -21.07 -10.62
CA LYS A 347 -23.39 -20.74 -12.00
C LYS A 347 -24.14 -19.51 -12.54
N SER A 348 -24.34 -18.50 -11.68
CA SER A 348 -25.01 -17.24 -12.02
C SER A 348 -24.03 -16.08 -11.98
N GLN A 349 -24.40 -14.99 -12.66
CA GLN A 349 -23.74 -13.70 -12.56
C GLN A 349 -24.75 -12.59 -12.78
N ILE A 350 -24.46 -11.42 -12.23
CA ILE A 350 -25.19 -10.19 -12.54
C ILE A 350 -24.21 -9.12 -13.02
N ILE A 351 -24.72 -8.14 -13.76
CA ILE A 351 -23.94 -7.00 -14.22
C ILE A 351 -24.59 -5.74 -13.64
N CYS A 352 -23.87 -5.08 -12.76
CA CYS A 352 -24.20 -3.76 -12.25
C CYS A 352 -23.83 -2.71 -13.30
N THR A 353 -24.84 -2.08 -13.91
CA THR A 353 -24.66 -0.91 -14.80
C THR A 353 -25.11 0.40 -14.16
N ASN A 354 -25.82 0.31 -13.02
CA ASN A 354 -26.32 1.45 -12.27
C ASN A 354 -25.78 1.37 -10.83
N GLU A 355 -25.13 2.44 -10.37
CA GLU A 355 -24.59 2.54 -9.01
C GLU A 355 -25.71 2.46 -7.96
N GLY A 356 -25.50 1.71 -6.88
CA GLY A 356 -26.48 1.56 -5.79
C GLY A 356 -27.74 0.75 -6.11
N ALA A 357 -27.88 0.21 -7.32
CA ALA A 357 -29.06 -0.56 -7.71
C ALA A 357 -29.21 -1.85 -6.89
N LEU A 358 -30.44 -2.16 -6.48
CA LEU A 358 -30.80 -3.44 -5.88
C LEU A 358 -31.17 -4.45 -6.97
N MET A 359 -30.41 -5.54 -7.06
CA MET A 359 -30.51 -6.55 -8.10
C MET A 359 -30.94 -7.90 -7.51
N SER A 360 -31.82 -8.63 -8.18
CA SER A 360 -32.05 -10.06 -7.88
C SER A 360 -30.86 -10.88 -8.40
N ILE A 361 -30.34 -11.80 -7.57
CA ILE A 361 -29.16 -12.62 -7.91
C ILE A 361 -29.45 -13.59 -9.07
N HIS A 362 -30.72 -13.94 -9.25
CA HIS A 362 -31.19 -14.74 -10.37
C HIS A 362 -32.47 -14.11 -10.94
N PRO A 363 -32.52 -13.72 -12.23
CA PRO A 363 -33.65 -12.95 -12.81
C PRO A 363 -35.02 -13.63 -12.68
N GLN A 364 -35.04 -14.96 -12.65
CA GLN A 364 -36.26 -15.78 -12.65
C GLN A 364 -36.51 -16.48 -11.31
N ASN A 365 -35.68 -16.24 -10.29
CA ASN A 365 -35.78 -16.99 -9.04
C ASN A 365 -35.29 -16.19 -7.82
N ASP A 366 -36.24 -15.60 -7.09
CA ASP A 366 -35.95 -14.78 -5.92
C ASP A 366 -35.42 -15.58 -4.71
N ARG A 367 -35.44 -16.93 -4.76
CA ARG A 367 -34.92 -17.77 -3.66
C ARG A 367 -33.44 -17.53 -3.36
N PHE A 368 -32.69 -17.04 -4.36
CA PHE A 368 -31.26 -16.80 -4.24
C PHE A 368 -30.92 -15.45 -3.59
N GLY A 369 -31.93 -14.63 -3.31
CA GLY A 369 -31.76 -13.34 -2.65
C GLY A 369 -31.41 -12.20 -3.61
N LYS A 370 -31.00 -11.09 -3.01
CA LYS A 370 -30.71 -9.83 -3.69
C LYS A 370 -29.35 -9.29 -3.28
N ILE A 371 -28.80 -8.41 -4.09
CA ILE A 371 -27.51 -7.76 -3.87
C ILE A 371 -27.58 -6.29 -4.29
N VAL A 372 -26.88 -5.43 -3.56
CA VAL A 372 -26.79 -4.00 -3.87
C VAL A 372 -25.49 -3.73 -4.62
N CYS A 373 -25.60 -3.13 -5.80
CA CYS A 373 -24.45 -2.68 -6.58
C CYS A 373 -23.68 -1.58 -5.84
N PRO A 374 -22.34 -1.51 -5.99
CA PRO A 374 -21.54 -0.45 -5.35
C PRO A 374 -22.05 0.96 -5.68
N SER A 375 -21.92 1.87 -4.72
CA SER A 375 -22.41 3.26 -4.85
C SER A 375 -21.47 4.18 -5.63
N SER A 376 -20.23 3.73 -5.89
CA SER A 376 -19.29 4.38 -6.79
C SER A 376 -18.46 3.32 -7.49
N PHE A 377 -18.69 3.11 -8.79
CA PHE A 377 -17.93 2.15 -9.58
C PHE A 377 -16.48 2.61 -9.76
N LEU A 378 -16.27 3.92 -9.92
CA LEU A 378 -14.92 4.46 -10.04
C LEU A 378 -14.08 4.13 -8.82
N GLN A 379 -14.56 4.42 -7.60
CA GLN A 379 -13.83 4.12 -6.38
C GLN A 379 -13.66 2.61 -6.21
N PHE A 380 -14.74 1.84 -6.35
CA PHE A 380 -14.73 0.39 -6.17
C PHE A 380 -13.77 -0.34 -7.13
N CYS A 381 -13.63 0.17 -8.36
CA CYS A 381 -12.81 -0.44 -9.42
C CYS A 381 -11.44 0.20 -9.63
N ASP A 382 -11.07 1.23 -8.87
CA ASP A 382 -9.75 1.89 -8.96
C ASP A 382 -8.79 1.49 -7.83
N TYR A 383 -8.98 0.26 -7.33
CA TYR A 383 -8.08 -0.42 -6.42
C TYR A 383 -6.83 -0.93 -7.14
N VAL A 384 -5.78 -1.18 -6.36
CA VAL A 384 -4.58 -1.87 -6.85
C VAL A 384 -4.86 -3.37 -6.80
N PRO A 385 -4.82 -4.10 -7.93
CA PRO A 385 -5.06 -5.54 -7.89
C PRO A 385 -3.99 -6.25 -7.07
N MET A 386 -4.42 -7.17 -6.20
CA MET A 386 -3.49 -8.09 -5.55
C MET A 386 -2.86 -9.01 -6.59
N CYS A 387 -1.57 -9.34 -6.40
CA CYS A 387 -0.89 -10.25 -7.30
C CYS A 387 -1.47 -11.67 -7.21
N PRO A 388 -1.63 -12.38 -8.35
CA PRO A 388 -2.03 -13.78 -8.34
C PRO A 388 -1.12 -14.62 -7.44
N LYS A 389 -1.72 -15.38 -6.52
CA LYS A 389 -1.03 -16.19 -5.51
C LYS A 389 0.08 -15.46 -4.74
N HIS A 390 0.00 -14.13 -4.59
CA HIS A 390 1.04 -13.31 -3.95
C HIS A 390 2.44 -13.63 -4.50
N CYS A 391 2.54 -13.74 -5.83
CA CYS A 391 3.80 -14.05 -6.53
C CYS A 391 4.50 -15.34 -6.07
N SER A 392 3.74 -16.28 -5.52
CA SER A 392 4.18 -17.63 -5.12
C SER A 392 5.46 -17.63 -4.29
N THR A 393 5.61 -16.67 -3.37
CA THR A 393 6.80 -16.45 -2.50
C THR A 393 8.14 -16.36 -3.24
N THR A 394 8.10 -16.21 -4.57
CA THR A 394 9.24 -16.26 -5.50
C THR A 394 9.30 -15.01 -6.38
N GLY A 395 8.64 -13.96 -5.93
CA GLY A 395 8.65 -12.64 -6.54
C GLY A 395 8.08 -11.61 -5.57
N VAL A 396 8.08 -10.36 -6.00
CA VAL A 396 7.52 -9.22 -5.25
C VAL A 396 6.32 -8.67 -6.00
N CYS A 397 5.22 -8.39 -5.31
CA CYS A 397 4.07 -7.74 -5.93
C CYS A 397 4.32 -6.24 -6.09
N VAL A 398 4.19 -5.72 -7.32
CA VAL A 398 4.22 -4.28 -7.57
C VAL A 398 3.02 -3.90 -8.42
N ARG A 399 2.02 -3.28 -7.79
CA ARG A 399 0.79 -2.81 -8.45
C ARG A 399 0.04 -3.88 -9.24
N GLY A 400 -0.05 -5.09 -8.67
CA GLY A 400 -0.71 -6.24 -9.28
C GLY A 400 0.10 -6.96 -10.36
N VAL A 401 1.38 -6.62 -10.51
CA VAL A 401 2.32 -7.32 -11.39
C VAL A 401 3.42 -7.94 -10.54
N CYS A 402 3.67 -9.23 -10.73
CA CYS A 402 4.78 -9.89 -10.04
C CYS A 402 6.13 -9.56 -10.67
N LEU A 403 7.11 -9.20 -9.86
CA LEU A 403 8.51 -9.13 -10.25
C LEU A 403 9.20 -10.41 -9.77
N CYS A 404 9.38 -11.37 -10.69
CA CYS A 404 9.89 -12.69 -10.32
C CYS A 404 11.39 -12.67 -10.03
N LEU A 405 11.79 -13.47 -9.05
CA LEU A 405 13.20 -13.70 -8.74
C LEU A 405 13.92 -14.39 -9.92
N PRO A 406 15.25 -14.20 -10.05
CA PRO A 406 16.03 -14.88 -11.09
C PRO A 406 15.78 -16.39 -11.12
N GLY A 407 15.53 -16.93 -12.32
CA GLY A 407 15.23 -18.35 -12.50
C GLY A 407 13.74 -18.73 -12.37
N TRP A 408 12.86 -17.77 -12.06
CA TRP A 408 11.41 -17.94 -12.02
C TRP A 408 10.70 -17.04 -13.03
N GLY A 409 9.44 -17.33 -13.34
CA GLY A 409 8.61 -16.56 -14.26
C GLY A 409 7.15 -17.02 -14.28
N GLY A 410 6.33 -16.33 -15.07
CA GLY A 410 4.89 -16.54 -15.14
C GLY A 410 4.14 -15.46 -14.35
N VAL A 411 2.85 -15.27 -14.63
CA VAL A 411 2.03 -14.19 -14.03
C VAL A 411 1.98 -14.20 -12.50
N ASP A 412 2.30 -15.34 -11.88
CA ASP A 412 2.35 -15.57 -10.43
C ASP A 412 3.72 -16.05 -9.94
N CYS A 413 4.76 -15.99 -10.79
CA CYS A 413 6.12 -16.51 -10.55
C CYS A 413 6.23 -18.01 -10.22
N SER A 414 5.18 -18.81 -10.40
CA SER A 414 5.19 -20.23 -10.00
C SER A 414 6.00 -21.17 -10.90
N VAL A 415 6.54 -20.68 -12.03
CA VAL A 415 7.22 -21.52 -13.02
C VAL A 415 8.73 -21.28 -12.96
N LYS A 416 9.50 -22.34 -12.66
CA LYS A 416 10.96 -22.31 -12.76
C LYS A 416 11.38 -22.19 -14.23
N CYS A 417 11.86 -21.01 -14.62
CA CYS A 417 12.23 -20.69 -15.99
C CYS A 417 13.31 -19.61 -16.05
N HIS A 418 14.43 -19.94 -16.71
CA HIS A 418 15.50 -18.97 -16.97
C HIS A 418 15.27 -18.15 -18.25
N GLN A 419 14.18 -18.42 -18.98
CA GLN A 419 13.80 -17.74 -20.23
C GLN A 419 12.51 -16.94 -20.03
N VAL A 420 11.42 -17.29 -20.73
CA VAL A 420 10.10 -16.66 -20.63
C VAL A 420 9.00 -17.73 -20.53
N VAL A 421 7.87 -17.38 -19.94
CA VAL A 421 6.76 -18.32 -19.67
C VAL A 421 5.56 -18.00 -20.56
N SER A 422 5.10 -18.96 -21.33
CA SER A 422 3.87 -18.89 -22.11
C SER A 422 2.98 -20.06 -21.72
N ASP A 423 1.73 -19.78 -21.30
CA ASP A 423 0.76 -20.79 -20.84
C ASP A 423 1.36 -21.81 -19.85
N LYS A 424 2.04 -21.29 -18.81
CA LYS A 424 2.73 -22.06 -17.76
C LYS A 424 3.92 -22.92 -18.23
N THR A 425 4.36 -22.77 -19.48
CA THR A 425 5.49 -23.51 -20.06
C THR A 425 6.68 -22.60 -20.28
N CYS A 426 7.88 -23.06 -19.95
CA CYS A 426 9.11 -22.32 -20.21
C CYS A 426 9.49 -22.43 -21.70
N VAL A 427 9.51 -21.30 -22.40
CA VAL A 427 9.82 -21.21 -23.83
C VAL A 427 10.97 -20.23 -24.07
N LYS A 428 11.63 -20.32 -25.22
CA LYS A 428 12.76 -19.43 -25.56
C LYS A 428 12.31 -18.01 -25.93
N GLN A 429 11.13 -17.87 -26.51
CA GLN A 429 10.56 -16.61 -26.97
C GLN A 429 9.04 -16.66 -26.93
N CYS A 430 8.39 -15.51 -26.81
CA CYS A 430 6.94 -15.44 -26.81
C CYS A 430 6.34 -15.78 -28.18
N PRO A 431 5.22 -16.51 -28.24
CA PRO A 431 4.56 -16.84 -29.49
C PRO A 431 3.87 -15.61 -30.11
N GLY A 432 3.91 -15.54 -31.44
CA GLY A 432 3.24 -14.49 -32.21
C GLY A 432 3.72 -13.07 -31.86
N ASN A 433 2.78 -12.15 -31.69
CA ASN A 433 3.04 -10.73 -31.42
C ASN A 433 3.02 -10.36 -29.93
N GLN A 434 3.07 -11.36 -29.05
CA GLN A 434 3.10 -11.18 -27.60
C GLN A 434 4.38 -10.48 -27.13
N VAL A 435 4.31 -9.87 -25.95
CA VAL A 435 5.39 -9.15 -25.29
C VAL A 435 5.77 -9.84 -23.99
N ILE A 436 7.04 -9.77 -23.64
CA ILE A 436 7.57 -10.26 -22.37
C ILE A 436 7.28 -9.19 -21.32
N SER A 437 6.37 -9.54 -20.40
CA SER A 437 5.99 -8.75 -19.24
C SER A 437 7.07 -8.80 -18.15
N PRO A 438 7.09 -7.88 -17.15
CA PRO A 438 8.07 -7.88 -16.05
C PRO A 438 8.10 -9.17 -15.23
N ASP A 439 6.97 -9.87 -15.13
CA ASP A 439 6.81 -11.21 -14.54
C ASP A 439 7.40 -12.34 -15.41
N ARG A 440 8.03 -11.99 -16.53
CA ARG A 440 8.63 -12.89 -17.52
C ARG A 440 7.62 -13.81 -18.21
N SER A 441 6.34 -13.46 -18.15
CA SER A 441 5.27 -14.10 -18.90
C SER A 441 5.03 -13.43 -20.26
N CYS A 442 4.49 -14.20 -21.20
CA CYS A 442 4.07 -13.69 -22.50
C CYS A 442 2.65 -13.12 -22.42
N GLN A 443 2.53 -11.82 -22.67
CA GLN A 443 1.28 -11.07 -22.57
C GLN A 443 0.95 -10.37 -23.90
N ASN A 444 -0.32 -10.05 -24.13
CA ASN A 444 -0.72 -9.33 -25.34
C ASN A 444 -0.40 -7.82 -25.27
N GLN A 445 -0.24 -7.28 -24.06
CA GLN A 445 0.02 -5.87 -23.81
C GLN A 445 0.89 -5.70 -22.56
N CYS A 446 1.64 -4.61 -22.49
CA CYS A 446 2.38 -4.27 -21.28
C CYS A 446 1.44 -3.82 -20.16
N PRO A 447 1.77 -4.13 -18.90
CA PRO A 447 1.02 -3.63 -17.76
C PRO A 447 1.14 -2.10 -17.62
N ASN A 448 0.24 -1.51 -16.82
CA ASN A 448 0.30 -0.06 -16.54
C ASN A 448 1.63 0.32 -15.90
N GLY A 449 2.19 1.46 -16.32
CA GLY A 449 3.54 1.90 -15.90
C GLY A 449 4.67 1.28 -16.72
N TYR A 450 4.35 0.46 -17.74
CA TYR A 450 5.30 -0.10 -18.69
C TYR A 450 4.89 0.20 -20.13
N PHE A 451 5.87 0.30 -21.03
CA PHE A 451 5.67 0.43 -22.47
C PHE A 451 6.38 -0.69 -23.23
N ARG A 452 5.87 -0.99 -24.42
CA ARG A 452 6.48 -1.99 -25.30
C ARG A 452 7.66 -1.37 -26.03
N HIS A 453 8.83 -1.99 -25.93
CA HIS A 453 9.97 -1.71 -26.80
C HIS A 453 10.54 -3.03 -27.32
N GLY A 454 10.32 -3.30 -28.62
CA GLY A 454 10.61 -4.60 -29.22
C GLY A 454 9.75 -5.73 -28.63
N PRO A 455 10.35 -6.86 -28.19
CA PRO A 455 9.63 -7.98 -27.60
C PRO A 455 9.43 -7.85 -26.08
N LYS A 456 9.87 -6.76 -25.43
CA LYS A 456 9.86 -6.62 -23.96
C LYS A 456 9.09 -5.38 -23.51
N CYS A 457 8.56 -5.45 -22.30
CA CYS A 457 8.01 -4.32 -21.58
C CYS A 457 9.10 -3.64 -20.74
N PHE A 458 9.22 -2.33 -20.87
CA PHE A 458 10.15 -1.50 -20.08
C PHE A 458 9.37 -0.52 -19.23
N GLN A 459 9.89 -0.19 -18.05
CA GLN A 459 9.24 0.75 -17.14
C GLN A 459 9.22 2.15 -17.75
N CYS A 460 8.10 2.85 -17.58
CA CYS A 460 8.02 4.27 -17.92
C CYS A 460 9.01 5.08 -17.08
N HIS A 461 9.39 6.25 -17.59
CA HIS A 461 10.20 7.18 -16.83
C HIS A 461 9.52 7.51 -15.49
N PRO A 462 10.26 7.72 -14.39
CA PRO A 462 9.69 8.05 -13.08
C PRO A 462 8.71 9.24 -13.08
N SER A 463 8.81 10.16 -14.04
CA SER A 463 7.87 11.28 -14.21
C SER A 463 6.55 10.94 -14.92
N CYS A 464 6.43 9.76 -15.55
CA CYS A 464 5.21 9.32 -16.21
C CYS A 464 4.54 8.21 -15.39
N LYS A 465 3.27 8.38 -15.01
CA LYS A 465 2.45 7.30 -14.44
C LYS A 465 2.04 6.28 -15.51
N ARG A 466 1.91 6.72 -16.76
CA ARG A 466 1.75 5.87 -17.96
C ARG A 466 2.48 6.52 -19.13
N CYS A 467 3.00 5.69 -20.03
CA CYS A 467 3.70 6.12 -21.24
C CYS A 467 3.31 5.21 -22.41
N LYS A 468 3.35 5.74 -23.62
CA LYS A 468 3.15 5.01 -24.87
C LYS A 468 4.07 5.60 -25.93
N GLY A 469 4.83 4.77 -26.64
CA GLY A 469 5.69 5.23 -27.72
C GLY A 469 6.95 4.41 -27.83
N GLY A 470 7.98 4.99 -28.46
CA GLY A 470 9.29 4.37 -28.63
C GLY A 470 10.21 4.55 -27.42
N THR A 471 9.90 5.50 -26.53
CA THR A 471 10.76 5.87 -25.38
C THR A 471 9.99 5.90 -24.04
N ALA A 472 10.73 5.84 -22.93
CA ALA A 472 10.17 5.88 -21.59
C ALA A 472 9.52 7.24 -21.21
N ASN A 473 9.83 8.30 -21.96
CA ASN A 473 9.40 9.68 -21.71
C ASN A 473 8.15 10.09 -22.50
N ASP A 474 7.63 9.21 -23.37
CA ASP A 474 6.42 9.46 -24.16
C ASP A 474 5.19 9.33 -23.25
N CYS A 475 5.05 10.26 -22.29
CA CYS A 475 4.06 10.18 -21.23
C CYS A 475 2.63 10.30 -21.82
N THR A 476 1.72 9.49 -21.30
CA THR A 476 0.27 9.59 -21.58
C THR A 476 -0.53 9.92 -20.33
N PHE A 477 0.08 9.72 -19.16
CA PHE A 477 -0.49 10.10 -17.88
C PHE A 477 0.65 10.45 -16.91
N CYS A 478 0.50 11.55 -16.19
CA CYS A 478 1.55 12.10 -15.35
C CYS A 478 1.45 11.68 -13.88
N GLN A 479 2.55 11.86 -13.15
CA GLN A 479 2.58 11.68 -11.70
C GLN A 479 1.68 12.69 -10.99
N PHE A 480 1.35 12.41 -9.73
CA PHE A 480 0.31 13.07 -8.95
C PHE A 480 0.42 14.59 -8.93
N LEU A 481 1.62 15.18 -8.84
CA LEU A 481 1.82 16.63 -8.81
C LEU A 481 2.04 17.28 -10.19
N THR A 482 1.96 16.53 -11.28
CA THR A 482 2.28 16.99 -12.64
C THR A 482 1.12 16.79 -13.60
N GLN A 483 1.13 17.54 -14.70
CA GLN A 483 0.14 17.46 -15.78
C GLN A 483 0.84 17.29 -17.11
N LEU A 484 0.15 16.66 -18.05
CA LEU A 484 0.66 16.45 -19.41
C LEU A 484 0.56 17.77 -20.16
N ASN A 485 1.68 18.29 -20.66
CA ASN A 485 1.69 19.46 -21.51
C ASN A 485 1.30 19.10 -22.97
N GLN A 486 1.14 20.11 -23.81
CA GLN A 486 0.82 19.95 -25.23
C GLN A 486 1.87 19.15 -26.04
N TYR A 487 3.07 18.96 -25.50
CA TYR A 487 4.17 18.21 -26.10
C TYR A 487 4.27 16.77 -25.59
N GLY A 488 3.30 16.30 -24.80
CA GLY A 488 3.32 14.94 -24.24
C GLY A 488 4.32 14.74 -23.10
N GLN A 489 4.78 15.83 -22.47
CA GLN A 489 5.72 15.78 -21.35
C GLN A 489 5.02 16.17 -20.04
N CYS A 490 5.41 15.53 -18.94
CA CYS A 490 4.89 15.86 -17.62
C CYS A 490 5.61 17.07 -17.04
N ALA A 491 4.85 18.15 -16.83
CA ALA A 491 5.33 19.38 -16.21
C ALA A 491 4.51 19.72 -14.96
N LYS A 492 5.06 20.55 -14.07
CA LYS A 492 4.27 21.07 -12.94
C LYS A 492 3.12 21.91 -13.49
N GLY A 493 1.89 21.57 -13.12
CA GLY A 493 0.71 22.35 -13.51
C GLY A 493 0.73 23.72 -12.80
N TYR A 494 0.52 24.80 -13.54
CA TYR A 494 0.41 26.17 -13.00
C TYR A 494 -0.98 26.44 -12.39
N SER A 495 -1.52 25.50 -11.61
CA SER A 495 -2.81 25.68 -10.93
C SER A 495 -2.75 25.10 -9.53
N LEU A 496 -2.48 25.98 -8.56
CA LEU A 496 -2.82 25.80 -7.14
C LEU A 496 -3.92 26.78 -6.79
#